data_AF-A0A212JFQ1-F1
#
_entry.id   AF-A0A212JFQ1-F1
#
_cell.length_a   1.000
_cell.length_b   1.000
_cell.length_c   1.000
_cell.angle_alpha   90.00
_cell.angle_beta   90.00
_cell.angle_gamma   90.00
#
_symmetry.space_group_name_H-M   'P 1'
#
loop_
_entity.id
_entity.type
_entity.pdbx_description
1 polymer ?
#
loop_
_entity_poly.entity_id
_entity_poly.type
_entity_poly.pdbx_seq_one_letter_code
_entity_poly.pdbx_strand_id
1 'polypeptide(L)'
;MKNLILIALLSLSVITAKAQTKEKECKISFATTIGTGLSMSTPSKTPFTWQVLGYYNLTDRWAVGAGTGLSFYEKTLIPVFGDVKFQIGRTRKFTPYAELAMGYSFAPANDANGGYFANPSIGIQYPLKNRMRLQFAVGYEWQDLKRLKKQTDNYFHKEFEEKLWHQAISFKVGLTF
;
A
#
# COMPACT_ATOMS: atom_id res chain seq x y z
N MET A 1 13.11 -3.50 -26.81
CA MET A 1 13.74 -4.46 -25.88
C MET A 1 15.03 -3.95 -25.23
N LYS A 2 15.86 -3.16 -25.93
CA LYS A 2 17.15 -2.65 -25.41
C LYS A 2 17.04 -1.75 -24.16
N ASN A 3 15.94 -0.99 -24.03
CA ASN A 3 15.72 -0.07 -22.90
C ASN A 3 15.28 -0.78 -21.61
N LEU A 4 14.65 -1.95 -21.69
CA LEU A 4 14.25 -2.75 -20.52
C LEU A 4 15.45 -3.43 -19.85
N ILE A 5 16.44 -3.84 -20.65
CA ILE A 5 17.67 -4.48 -20.16
C ILE A 5 18.52 -3.48 -19.34
N LEU A 6 18.56 -2.22 -19.77
CA LEU A 6 19.26 -1.15 -19.04
C LEU A 6 18.62 -0.86 -17.68
N ILE A 7 17.29 -0.90 -17.59
CA ILE A 7 16.56 -0.72 -16.32
C ILE A 7 16.80 -1.92 -15.38
N ALA A 8 16.83 -3.15 -15.92
CA ALA A 8 17.15 -4.35 -15.15
C ALA A 8 18.61 -4.39 -14.67
N LEU A 9 19.56 -3.85 -15.45
CA LEU A 9 20.97 -3.72 -15.04
C LEU A 9 21.16 -2.63 -13.98
N LEU A 10 20.40 -1.54 -14.04
CA LEU A 10 20.38 -0.50 -13.02
C LEU A 10 19.76 -0.99 -11.71
N SER A 11 18.72 -1.84 -11.75
CA SER A 11 18.16 -2.42 -10.53
C SER A 11 19.10 -3.45 -9.89
N LEU A 12 19.84 -4.23 -10.68
CA LEU A 12 20.84 -5.17 -10.16
C LEU A 12 22.04 -4.46 -9.49
N SER A 13 22.51 -3.34 -10.03
CA SER A 13 23.67 -2.63 -9.47
C SER A 13 23.40 -2.02 -8.08
N VAL A 14 22.16 -1.59 -7.83
CA VAL A 14 21.72 -1.11 -6.50
C VAL A 14 21.72 -2.24 -5.46
N ILE A 15 21.45 -3.48 -5.88
CA ILE A 15 21.44 -4.66 -5.01
C ILE A 15 22.87 -5.08 -4.66
N THR A 16 23.78 -5.11 -5.64
CA THR A 16 25.19 -5.51 -5.42
C THR A 16 25.98 -4.49 -4.61
N ALA A 17 25.72 -3.19 -4.76
CA ALA A 17 26.42 -2.14 -4.01
C ALA A 17 26.13 -2.18 -2.50
N LYS A 18 25.04 -2.84 -2.07
CA LYS A 18 24.64 -2.95 -0.66
C LYS A 18 25.09 -4.22 0.05
N ALA A 19 25.75 -5.14 -0.66
CA ALA A 19 26.26 -6.37 -0.08
C ALA A 19 27.53 -6.18 0.78
N GLN A 20 28.18 -5.01 0.74
CA GLN A 20 29.53 -4.82 1.32
C GLN A 20 29.60 -3.98 2.61
N THR A 21 28.50 -3.53 3.21
CA THR A 21 28.57 -2.71 4.44
C THR A 21 28.07 -3.43 5.69
N LYS A 22 29.08 -3.83 6.47
CA LYS A 22 29.18 -4.19 7.89
C LYS A 22 27.99 -3.90 8.81
N GLU A 23 27.80 -4.89 9.70
CA GLU A 23 27.19 -4.89 11.02
C GLU A 23 25.68 -4.60 11.17
N LYS A 24 25.03 -5.57 11.81
CA LYS A 24 23.59 -5.77 11.94
C LYS A 24 23.04 -4.99 13.13
N GLU A 25 22.68 -3.72 12.92
CA GLU A 25 21.45 -3.25 13.55
C GLU A 25 20.27 -3.90 12.81
N CYS A 26 19.22 -4.30 13.54
CA CYS A 26 18.08 -5.00 12.94
C CYS A 26 17.45 -4.12 11.86
N LYS A 27 17.74 -4.38 10.58
CA LYS A 27 17.28 -3.57 9.43
C LYS A 27 15.81 -3.81 9.09
N ILE A 28 15.14 -4.69 9.82
CA ILE A 28 13.74 -5.04 9.62
C ILE A 28 12.89 -4.24 10.60
N SER A 29 11.85 -3.61 10.09
CA SER A 29 10.84 -2.92 10.90
C SER A 29 9.46 -3.40 10.49
N PHE A 30 8.58 -3.59 11.45
CA PHE A 30 7.21 -3.99 11.18
C PHE A 30 6.28 -2.81 11.44
N ALA A 31 5.32 -2.60 10.56
CA ALA A 31 4.30 -1.58 10.74
C ALA A 31 2.91 -2.21 10.68
N THR A 32 2.03 -1.74 11.54
CA THR A 32 0.60 -1.98 11.44
C THR A 32 -0.09 -0.63 11.27
N THR A 33 -0.91 -0.48 10.24
CA THR A 33 -1.64 0.74 9.94
C THR A 33 -3.12 0.44 9.87
N ILE A 34 -3.91 1.36 10.40
CA ILE A 34 -5.36 1.38 10.27
C ILE A 34 -5.69 2.68 9.58
N GLY A 35 -6.49 2.62 8.53
CA GLY A 35 -6.86 3.79 7.75
C GLY A 35 -8.33 3.84 7.44
N THR A 36 -8.82 5.05 7.23
CA THR A 36 -10.14 5.32 6.67
C THR A 36 -10.00 6.21 5.46
N GLY A 37 -10.90 6.12 4.50
CA GLY A 37 -10.88 6.95 3.30
C GLY A 37 -12.11 7.85 3.18
N LEU A 38 -11.95 8.98 2.51
CA LEU A 38 -13.07 9.73 1.95
C LEU A 38 -13.14 9.38 0.46
N SER A 39 -14.15 8.59 0.09
CA SER A 39 -14.38 8.19 -1.30
C SER A 39 -14.84 9.40 -2.12
N MET A 40 -14.13 9.70 -3.21
CA MET A 40 -14.49 10.77 -4.15
C MET A 40 -15.47 10.26 -5.24
N SER A 41 -15.67 8.94 -5.34
CA SER A 41 -16.66 8.26 -6.20
C SER A 41 -17.50 7.25 -5.40
N THR A 42 -18.68 6.87 -5.90
CA THR A 42 -19.62 5.95 -5.24
C THR A 42 -18.95 4.61 -4.88
N PRO A 43 -19.06 4.12 -3.62
CA PRO A 43 -20.33 4.01 -2.88
C PRO A 43 -20.32 4.53 -1.43
N SER A 44 -21.50 4.50 -0.79
CA SER A 44 -21.89 5.22 0.44
C SER A 44 -21.36 4.66 1.77
N LYS A 45 -20.26 3.90 1.80
CA LYS A 45 -19.68 3.37 3.04
C LYS A 45 -18.26 3.88 3.23
N THR A 46 -17.94 4.32 4.43
CA THR A 46 -16.58 4.74 4.82
C THR A 46 -15.64 3.54 4.75
N PRO A 47 -14.66 3.54 3.85
CA PRO A 47 -13.76 2.42 3.69
C PRO A 47 -12.84 2.30 4.89
N PHE A 48 -12.84 1.13 5.52
CA PHE A 48 -11.93 0.82 6.61
C PHE A 48 -10.82 -0.08 6.08
N THR A 49 -9.57 0.30 6.29
CA THR A 49 -8.40 -0.45 5.84
C THR A 49 -7.55 -0.80 7.03
N TRP A 50 -7.14 -2.06 7.13
CA TRP A 50 -6.15 -2.51 8.09
C TRP A 50 -5.02 -3.17 7.31
N GLN A 51 -3.79 -2.73 7.52
CA GLN A 51 -2.64 -3.21 6.78
C GLN A 51 -1.49 -3.53 7.73
N VAL A 52 -0.75 -4.57 7.39
CA VAL A 52 0.47 -4.98 8.07
C VAL A 52 1.58 -4.98 7.02
N LEU A 53 2.69 -4.32 7.35
CA LEU A 53 3.81 -4.11 6.44
C LEU A 53 5.12 -4.54 7.11
N GLY A 54 5.95 -5.28 6.37
CA GLY A 54 7.33 -5.55 6.73
C GLY A 54 8.26 -4.69 5.89
N TYR A 55 9.07 -3.86 6.55
CA TYR A 55 10.05 -3.00 5.90
C TYR A 55 11.46 -3.52 6.12
N TYR A 56 12.26 -3.40 5.07
CA TYR A 56 13.71 -3.51 5.10
C TYR A 56 14.31 -2.12 4.86
N ASN A 57 14.96 -1.59 5.90
CA ASN A 57 15.67 -0.32 5.85
C ASN A 57 16.95 -0.48 5.03
N LEU A 58 16.86 -0.05 3.78
CA LEU A 58 17.95 -0.05 2.81
C LEU A 58 19.02 0.97 3.22
N THR A 59 18.61 2.17 3.60
CA THR A 59 19.45 3.30 4.04
C THR A 59 18.71 4.03 5.16
N ASP A 60 19.36 4.93 5.89
CA ASP A 60 18.71 5.78 6.91
C ASP A 60 17.47 6.55 6.41
N ARG A 61 17.38 6.79 5.08
CA ARG A 61 16.26 7.50 4.44
C ARG A 61 15.34 6.62 3.61
N TRP A 62 15.80 5.45 3.17
CA TRP A 62 15.05 4.61 2.24
C TRP A 62 14.71 3.29 2.91
N ALA A 63 13.43 2.94 2.91
CA ALA A 63 12.94 1.65 3.31
C ALA A 63 12.08 1.09 2.19
N VAL A 64 12.21 -0.20 1.93
CA VAL A 64 11.34 -0.93 0.99
C VAL A 64 10.72 -2.08 1.75
N GLY A 65 9.48 -2.39 1.43
CA GLY A 65 8.73 -3.40 2.14
C GLY A 65 7.70 -4.06 1.27
N ALA A 66 7.06 -5.05 1.86
CA ALA A 66 5.84 -5.62 1.33
C ALA A 66 4.80 -5.63 2.45
N GLY A 67 3.57 -5.38 2.07
CA GLY A 67 2.43 -5.34 2.96
C GLY A 67 1.28 -6.16 2.44
N THR A 68 0.47 -6.62 3.38
CA THR A 68 -0.84 -7.17 3.10
C THR A 68 -1.85 -6.53 4.04
N GLY A 69 -3.12 -6.54 3.66
CA GLY A 69 -4.16 -5.97 4.51
C GLY A 69 -5.53 -6.53 4.26
N LEU A 70 -6.50 -5.93 4.93
CA LEU A 70 -7.92 -6.10 4.73
C LEU A 70 -8.52 -4.71 4.48
N SER A 71 -9.12 -4.52 3.32
CA SER A 71 -9.88 -3.33 3.00
C SER A 71 -11.37 -3.68 2.98
N PHE A 72 -12.12 -3.10 3.90
CA PHE A 72 -13.56 -3.25 4.06
C PHE A 72 -14.25 -2.06 3.41
N TYR A 73 -14.66 -2.25 2.16
CA TYR A 73 -15.51 -1.33 1.42
C TYR A 73 -16.96 -1.85 1.49
N GLU A 74 -17.55 -2.26 0.35
CA GLU A 74 -18.76 -3.09 0.31
C GLU A 74 -18.46 -4.59 0.38
N LYS A 75 -17.28 -4.98 -0.12
CA LYS A 75 -16.72 -6.33 -0.07
C LYS A 75 -15.37 -6.28 0.63
N THR A 76 -15.01 -7.38 1.28
CA THR A 76 -13.66 -7.55 1.86
C THR A 76 -12.67 -7.78 0.72
N LEU A 77 -11.61 -6.97 0.68
CA LEU A 77 -10.51 -7.08 -0.26
C LEU A 77 -9.21 -7.29 0.50
N ILE A 78 -8.30 -8.03 -0.10
CA ILE A 78 -6.99 -8.34 0.46
C ILE A 78 -5.94 -7.70 -0.45
N PRO A 79 -5.56 -6.43 -0.21
CA PRO A 79 -4.44 -5.80 -0.91
C PRO A 79 -3.15 -6.52 -0.55
N VAL A 80 -2.41 -6.98 -1.57
CA VAL A 80 -1.03 -7.43 -1.46
C VAL A 80 -0.18 -6.47 -2.28
N PHE A 81 0.75 -5.78 -1.62
CA PHE A 81 1.45 -4.66 -2.24
C PHE A 81 2.91 -4.56 -1.80
N GLY A 82 3.75 -4.07 -2.71
CA GLY A 82 5.07 -3.57 -2.39
C GLY A 82 4.97 -2.12 -1.95
N ASP A 83 5.80 -1.74 -1.00
CA ASP A 83 5.81 -0.38 -0.48
C ASP A 83 7.23 0.19 -0.46
N VAL A 84 7.34 1.47 -0.83
CA VAL A 84 8.60 2.21 -0.81
C VAL A 84 8.41 3.46 0.02
N LYS A 85 9.19 3.56 1.09
CA LYS A 85 9.14 4.67 2.04
C LYS A 85 10.44 5.47 2.00
N PHE A 86 10.28 6.77 1.85
CA PHE A 86 11.35 7.75 1.84
C PHE A 86 11.18 8.76 2.97
N GLN A 87 12.13 8.81 3.90
CA GLN A 87 12.16 9.81 4.96
C GLN A 87 12.71 11.13 4.45
N ILE A 88 11.93 12.20 4.61
CA ILE A 88 12.25 13.53 4.15
C ILE A 88 12.98 14.28 5.28
N GLY A 89 14.24 14.64 5.04
CA GLY A 89 15.03 15.42 5.99
C GLY A 89 15.73 14.58 7.07
N ARG A 90 16.01 15.21 8.23
CA ARG A 90 16.65 14.55 9.38
C ARG A 90 15.60 14.01 10.35
N THR A 91 15.87 12.85 10.93
CA THR A 91 15.06 12.26 11.99
C THR A 91 14.98 13.21 13.18
N ARG A 92 13.78 13.72 13.46
CA ARG A 92 13.46 14.62 14.59
C ARG A 92 12.19 14.11 15.27
N LYS A 93 11.68 14.86 16.26
CA LYS A 93 10.38 14.56 16.90
C LYS A 93 9.25 14.45 15.87
N PHE A 94 9.28 15.24 14.80
CA PHE A 94 8.38 15.11 13.66
C PHE A 94 9.21 14.81 12.42
N THR A 95 9.19 13.57 11.96
CA THR A 95 9.95 13.12 10.80
C THR A 95 8.98 12.93 9.62
N PRO A 96 8.94 13.87 8.66
CA PRO A 96 8.09 13.69 7.49
C PRO A 96 8.62 12.56 6.61
N TYR A 97 7.72 11.84 5.95
CA TYR A 97 8.04 10.78 5.01
C TYR A 97 7.06 10.80 3.83
N ALA A 98 7.54 10.33 2.69
CA ALA A 98 6.70 9.96 1.56
C ALA A 98 6.70 8.43 1.46
N GLU A 99 5.57 7.89 1.04
CA GLU A 99 5.35 6.45 0.90
C GLU A 99 4.62 6.20 -0.42
N LEU A 100 4.97 5.12 -1.10
CA LEU A 100 4.35 4.71 -2.35
C LEU A 100 4.10 3.21 -2.30
N ALA A 101 2.85 2.86 -2.03
CA ALA A 101 2.37 1.49 -2.07
C ALA A 101 1.83 1.17 -3.46
N MET A 102 2.20 0.03 -4.03
CA MET A 102 1.67 -0.45 -5.31
C MET A 102 1.57 -1.97 -5.31
N GLY A 103 0.50 -2.51 -5.87
CA GLY A 103 0.24 -3.94 -5.83
C GLY A 103 -1.08 -4.35 -6.45
N TYR A 104 -1.61 -5.47 -5.96
CA TYR A 104 -2.83 -6.07 -6.44
C TYR A 104 -3.73 -6.44 -5.27
N SER A 105 -4.99 -6.05 -5.36
CA SER A 105 -6.02 -6.37 -4.37
C SER A 105 -6.84 -7.56 -4.82
N PHE A 106 -6.76 -8.64 -4.05
CA PHE A 106 -7.54 -9.85 -4.29
C PHE A 106 -8.92 -9.74 -3.62
N ALA A 107 -9.96 -10.13 -4.34
CA ALA A 107 -11.30 -10.25 -3.78
C ALA A 107 -11.59 -11.74 -3.53
N PRO A 108 -11.66 -12.21 -2.28
CA PRO A 108 -11.99 -13.61 -1.97
C PRO A 108 -13.45 -14.00 -2.28
N ALA A 109 -14.30 -13.05 -2.70
CA ALA A 109 -15.67 -13.33 -3.09
C ALA A 109 -15.76 -13.79 -4.56
N ASN A 110 -16.46 -14.90 -4.81
CA ASN A 110 -16.58 -15.58 -6.13
C ASN A 110 -17.13 -14.71 -7.30
N ASP A 111 -17.64 -13.51 -7.03
CA ASP A 111 -18.23 -12.59 -8.02
C ASP A 111 -17.47 -11.27 -8.18
N ALA A 112 -16.20 -11.22 -7.79
CA ALA A 112 -15.39 -10.01 -7.96
C ALA A 112 -13.99 -10.39 -8.46
N ASN A 113 -13.59 -9.77 -9.57
CA ASN A 113 -12.21 -9.82 -9.99
C ASN A 113 -11.44 -8.77 -9.20
N GLY A 114 -10.31 -9.19 -8.63
CA GLY A 114 -9.35 -8.28 -8.02
C GLY A 114 -8.86 -7.22 -9.00
N GLY A 115 -8.11 -6.24 -8.52
CA GLY A 115 -7.60 -5.18 -9.38
C GLY A 115 -6.36 -4.50 -8.82
N TYR A 116 -5.83 -3.57 -9.60
CA TYR A 116 -4.64 -2.84 -9.24
C TYR A 116 -4.88 -1.94 -8.03
N PHE A 117 -3.87 -1.86 -7.18
CA PHE A 117 -3.84 -1.02 -6.00
C PHE A 117 -2.61 -0.12 -6.08
N ALA A 118 -2.80 1.18 -5.94
CA ALA A 118 -1.73 2.14 -5.79
C ALA A 118 -2.14 3.18 -4.74
N ASN A 119 -1.23 3.52 -3.83
CA ASN A 119 -1.48 4.50 -2.79
C ASN A 119 -0.20 5.34 -2.56
N PRO A 120 0.03 6.40 -3.38
CA PRO A 120 0.96 7.46 -3.03
C PRO A 120 0.47 8.20 -1.78
N SER A 121 1.33 8.32 -0.78
CA SER A 121 1.00 8.99 0.48
C SER A 121 2.16 9.79 1.06
N ILE A 122 1.82 10.80 1.87
CA ILE A 122 2.76 11.63 2.60
C ILE A 122 2.31 11.65 4.05
N GLY A 123 3.28 11.50 4.95
CA GLY A 123 3.01 11.39 6.36
C GLY A 123 4.08 11.97 7.25
N ILE A 124 3.83 11.88 8.56
CA ILE A 124 4.75 12.24 9.61
C ILE A 124 4.89 11.07 10.59
N GLN A 125 6.12 10.83 11.05
CA GLN A 125 6.43 9.88 12.10
C GLN A 125 6.81 10.62 13.38
N TYR A 126 6.26 10.16 14.48
CA TYR A 126 6.57 10.62 15.83
C TYR A 126 7.20 9.46 16.62
N PRO A 127 8.45 9.58 17.12
CA PRO A 127 9.07 8.53 17.92
C PRO A 127 8.45 8.45 19.32
N LEU A 128 8.11 7.24 19.75
CA LEU A 128 7.63 6.92 21.10
C LEU A 128 8.72 6.20 21.90
N LYS A 129 8.37 5.77 23.12
CA LYS A 129 9.23 4.93 23.96
C LYS A 129 9.37 3.53 23.33
N ASN A 130 10.42 2.79 23.70
CA ASN A 130 10.70 1.41 23.27
C ASN A 130 10.88 1.21 21.76
N ARG A 131 11.53 2.13 21.06
CA ARG A 131 11.79 2.08 19.59
C ARG A 131 10.53 2.11 18.70
N MET A 132 9.34 2.24 19.30
CA MET A 132 8.09 2.39 18.55
C MET A 132 8.01 3.79 17.91
N ARG A 133 7.38 3.87 16.74
CA ARG A 133 7.09 5.15 16.06
C ARG A 133 5.62 5.18 15.64
N LEU A 134 4.92 6.24 15.99
CA LEU A 134 3.57 6.50 15.54
C LEU A 134 3.64 7.21 14.20
N GLN A 135 2.87 6.73 13.24
CA GLN A 135 2.85 7.22 11.88
C GLN A 135 1.45 7.74 11.59
N PHE A 136 1.39 8.94 11.01
CA PHE A 136 0.18 9.50 10.41
C PHE A 136 0.47 9.75 8.94
N ALA A 137 -0.41 9.35 8.05
CA ALA A 137 -0.27 9.61 6.61
C ALA A 137 -1.61 10.02 6.01
N VAL A 138 -1.51 10.88 5.01
CA VAL A 138 -2.59 11.21 4.09
C VAL A 138 -2.11 10.82 2.71
N GLY A 139 -2.92 10.02 2.02
CA GLY A 139 -2.59 9.46 0.73
C GLY A 139 -3.76 9.50 -0.22
N TYR A 140 -3.46 9.21 -1.47
CA TYR A 140 -4.47 9.05 -2.50
C TYR A 140 -4.50 7.58 -2.88
N GLU A 141 -5.63 6.93 -2.67
CA GLU A 141 -5.83 5.53 -3.02
C GLU A 141 -6.49 5.41 -4.40
N TRP A 142 -5.77 4.77 -5.31
CA TRP A 142 -6.28 4.26 -6.57
C TRP A 142 -6.49 2.76 -6.43
N GLN A 143 -7.74 2.34 -6.48
CA GLN A 143 -8.08 0.93 -6.47
C GLN A 143 -9.07 0.60 -7.58
N ASP A 144 -8.65 -0.29 -8.48
CA ASP A 144 -9.52 -0.81 -9.52
C ASP A 144 -10.32 -1.98 -8.96
N LEU A 145 -11.63 -1.96 -9.13
CA LEU A 145 -12.51 -3.10 -8.87
C LEU A 145 -13.26 -3.49 -10.14
N LYS A 146 -13.11 -4.75 -10.55
CA LYS A 146 -13.92 -5.34 -11.63
C LYS A 146 -15.06 -6.14 -10.99
N ARG A 147 -16.27 -5.58 -11.01
CA ARG A 147 -17.49 -6.23 -10.53
C ARG A 147 -18.13 -7.00 -11.68
N LEU A 148 -18.34 -8.30 -11.51
CA LEU A 148 -19.25 -9.07 -12.36
C LEU A 148 -20.61 -9.08 -11.64
N LYS A 149 -21.61 -8.36 -12.16
CA LYS A 149 -22.97 -8.40 -11.60
C LYS A 149 -23.77 -9.42 -12.40
N LYS A 150 -24.03 -10.59 -11.81
CA LYS A 150 -25.03 -11.53 -12.31
C LYS A 150 -26.39 -11.13 -11.77
N GLN A 151 -27.19 -10.46 -12.59
CA GLN A 151 -28.60 -10.26 -12.31
C GLN A 151 -29.36 -11.44 -12.95
N THR A 152 -29.81 -12.36 -12.11
CA THR A 152 -30.66 -13.47 -12.54
C THR A 152 -32.10 -12.98 -12.56
N ASP A 153 -32.64 -12.75 -13.75
CA ASP A 153 -34.09 -12.69 -13.99
C ASP A 153 -34.46 -13.86 -14.91
N ASN A 154 -35.62 -14.50 -14.67
CA ASN A 154 -36.01 -15.83 -15.15
C ASN A 154 -36.03 -16.07 -16.68
N TYR A 155 -35.68 -15.08 -17.51
CA TYR A 155 -35.73 -15.19 -18.96
C TYR A 155 -34.50 -14.63 -19.70
N PHE A 156 -33.54 -13.96 -19.04
CA PHE A 156 -32.37 -13.39 -19.72
C PHE A 156 -31.11 -13.38 -18.84
N HIS A 157 -30.07 -14.09 -19.28
CA HIS A 157 -28.73 -14.00 -18.70
C HIS A 157 -27.94 -12.88 -19.39
N LYS A 158 -27.69 -11.76 -18.71
CA LYS A 158 -26.69 -10.77 -19.13
C LYS A 158 -25.68 -10.56 -18.02
N GLU A 159 -24.43 -10.95 -18.29
CA GLU A 159 -23.28 -10.63 -17.44
C GLU A 159 -22.80 -9.22 -17.83
N PHE A 160 -22.95 -8.25 -16.94
CA PHE A 160 -22.35 -6.93 -17.12
C PHE A 160 -21.10 -6.79 -16.23
N GLU A 161 -19.96 -6.55 -16.87
CA GLU A 161 -18.71 -6.14 -16.24
C GLU A 161 -18.79 -4.65 -15.86
N GLU A 162 -19.14 -4.33 -14.62
CA GLU A 162 -18.99 -2.97 -14.10
C GLU A 162 -17.54 -2.78 -13.62
N LYS A 163 -16.77 -2.00 -14.36
CA LYS A 163 -15.46 -1.49 -13.90
C LYS A 163 -15.71 -0.31 -12.98
N LEU A 164 -15.59 -0.50 -11.67
CA LEU A 164 -15.68 0.56 -10.69
C LEU A 164 -14.27 1.09 -10.41
N TRP A 165 -14.07 2.37 -10.69
CA TRP A 165 -12.82 3.05 -10.41
C TRP A 165 -12.95 3.78 -9.08
N HIS A 166 -12.23 3.31 -8.06
CA HIS A 166 -12.26 3.94 -6.74
C HIS A 166 -11.07 4.89 -6.59
N GLN A 167 -11.43 6.14 -6.35
CA GLN A 167 -10.52 7.24 -6.08
C GLN A 167 -10.89 7.77 -4.69
N ALA A 168 -10.01 7.57 -3.71
CA ALA A 168 -10.29 7.97 -2.33
C ALA A 168 -9.09 8.68 -1.71
N ILE A 169 -9.36 9.71 -0.90
CA ILE A 169 -8.34 10.29 -0.04
C ILE A 169 -8.25 9.39 1.20
N SER A 170 -7.15 8.68 1.36
CA SER A 170 -6.91 7.77 2.49
C SER A 170 -6.20 8.50 3.63
N PHE A 171 -6.72 8.36 4.84
CA PHE A 171 -6.09 8.76 6.09
C PHE A 171 -5.63 7.50 6.81
N LYS A 172 -4.35 7.40 7.14
CA LYS A 172 -3.75 6.24 7.80
C LYS A 172 -3.12 6.66 9.13
N VAL A 173 -3.33 5.85 10.15
CA VAL A 173 -2.66 5.94 11.44
C VAL A 173 -2.07 4.58 11.75
N GLY A 174 -0.80 4.51 12.14
CA GLY A 174 -0.16 3.24 12.42
C GLY A 174 1.01 3.32 13.36
N LEU A 175 1.47 2.16 13.79
CA LEU A 175 2.63 2.00 14.65
C LEU A 175 3.69 1.20 13.89
N THR A 176 4.94 1.67 13.94
CA THR A 176 6.13 0.91 13.53
C THR A 176 6.92 0.49 14.76
N PHE A 177 7.42 -0.73 14.78
CA PHE A 177 8.29 -1.28 15.83
C PHE A 177 9.44 -2.10 15.25
#